data_AF-A0A6P0RVW5-F1
#
_entry.id   AF-A0A6P0RVW5-F1
#
_cell.length_a   1.000
_cell.length_b   1.000
_cell.length_c   1.000
_cell.angle_alpha   90.00
_cell.angle_beta   90.00
_cell.angle_gamma   90.00
#
_symmetry.space_group_name_H-M   'P 1'
#
loop_
_entity.id
_entity.type
_entity.pdbx_description
1 polymer ?
#
loop_
_entity_poly.entity_id
_entity_poly.type
_entity_poly.pdbx_seq_one_letter_code
_entity_poly.pdbx_strand_id
1 'polypeptide(L)'
;MGNPIDDSATLVQTLDIAKQVLAVLEQKAAGFTILSIPANLKVELDAKRQEVANLETRLAKARAKKEAQQEVQNGKNHQSRLRSPVPDRYYIGSAV
;
A
#
# COMPACT_ATOMS: atom_id res chain seq x y z
N MET A 1 -8.21 -12.67 -12.03
CA MET A 1 -7.75 -11.26 -11.92
C MET A 1 -7.89 -10.85 -10.46
N GLY A 2 -6.81 -10.87 -9.68
CA GLY A 2 -6.84 -10.51 -8.26
C GLY A 2 -7.08 -9.00 -8.10
N ASN A 3 -7.92 -8.63 -7.14
CA ASN A 3 -8.27 -7.24 -6.89
C ASN A 3 -7.08 -6.53 -6.21
N PRO A 4 -6.65 -5.34 -6.66
CA PRO A 4 -5.50 -4.63 -6.08
C PRO A 4 -5.70 -4.20 -4.62
N ILE A 5 -6.95 -4.25 -4.13
CA ILE A 5 -7.28 -4.02 -2.71
C ILE A 5 -6.92 -5.25 -1.88
N ASP A 6 -7.27 -6.45 -2.38
CA ASP A 6 -6.96 -7.72 -1.74
C ASP A 6 -5.45 -7.98 -1.71
N ASP A 7 -4.71 -7.60 -2.76
CA ASP A 7 -3.24 -7.68 -2.78
C ASP A 7 -2.60 -6.84 -1.66
N SER A 8 -3.15 -5.66 -1.36
CA SER A 8 -2.62 -4.83 -0.28
C SER A 8 -2.97 -5.35 1.11
N ALA A 9 -4.19 -5.86 1.31
CA ALA A 9 -4.63 -6.42 2.58
C ALA A 9 -3.89 -7.73 2.93
N THR A 10 -3.69 -8.59 1.92
CA THR A 10 -2.90 -9.82 2.04
C THR A 10 -1.43 -9.52 2.29
N LEU A 11 -0.85 -8.48 1.68
CA LEU A 11 0.52 -8.03 1.96
C LEU A 11 0.68 -7.54 3.39
N VAL A 12 -0.29 -6.79 3.94
CA VAL A 12 -0.27 -6.35 5.35
C VAL A 12 -0.29 -7.56 6.29
N GLN A 13 -1.22 -8.50 6.08
CA GLN A 13 -1.31 -9.71 6.91
C GLN A 13 -0.03 -10.55 6.85
N THR A 14 0.50 -10.78 5.64
CA THR A 14 1.74 -11.54 5.45
C THR A 14 2.90 -10.86 6.16
N LEU A 15 3.00 -9.54 6.07
CA LEU A 15 4.03 -8.77 6.75
C LEU A 15 3.91 -8.87 8.27
N ASP A 16 2.69 -8.80 8.80
CA ASP A 16 2.44 -8.90 10.24
C ASP A 16 2.86 -10.28 10.77
N ILE A 17 2.46 -11.35 10.08
CA ILE A 17 2.88 -12.72 10.41
C ILE A 17 4.40 -12.86 10.34
N ALA A 18 5.03 -12.34 9.29
CA ALA A 18 6.50 -12.39 9.14
C ALA A 18 7.22 -11.67 10.29
N LYS A 19 6.68 -10.54 10.77
CA LYS A 19 7.21 -9.81 11.94
C LYS A 19 7.02 -10.60 13.24
N GLN A 20 5.87 -11.25 13.42
CA GLN A 20 5.63 -12.11 14.59
C GLN A 20 6.62 -13.28 14.62
N VAL A 21 6.84 -13.94 13.48
CA VAL A 21 7.82 -15.05 13.36
C VAL A 21 9.24 -14.55 13.63
N LEU A 22 9.61 -13.39 13.08
CA LEU A 22 10.90 -12.78 13.35
C LEU A 22 11.10 -12.52 14.85
N ALA A 23 10.11 -11.95 15.54
CA ALA A 23 10.18 -11.71 16.97
C ALA A 23 10.39 -13.00 17.79
N VAL A 24 9.74 -14.11 17.39
CA VAL A 24 9.95 -15.42 18.04
C VAL A 24 11.37 -15.93 17.81
N LEU A 25 11.92 -15.80 16.60
CA LEU A 25 13.30 -16.18 16.33
C LEU A 25 14.31 -15.32 17.10
N GLU A 26 14.03 -14.03 17.25
CA GLU A 26 14.85 -13.11 18.04
C GLU A 26 14.81 -13.45 19.55
N GLN A 27 13.63 -13.80 20.08
CA GLN A 27 13.51 -14.30 21.45
C GLN A 27 14.27 -15.62 21.66
N LYS A 28 14.21 -16.54 20.70
CA LYS A 28 15.02 -17.77 20.74
C LYS A 28 16.51 -17.43 20.75
N ALA A 29 16.95 -16.49 19.91
CA ALA A 29 18.34 -16.06 19.85
C ALA A 29 18.80 -15.34 21.12
N ALA A 30 17.92 -14.59 21.80
CA ALA A 30 18.21 -13.92 23.06
C ALA A 30 18.51 -14.90 24.22
N GLY A 31 18.03 -16.15 24.13
CA GLY A 31 18.40 -17.22 25.05
C GLY A 31 19.81 -17.77 24.86
N PHE A 32 20.48 -17.40 23.76
CA PHE A 32 21.87 -17.74 23.50
C PHE A 32 22.77 -16.52 23.72
N THR A 33 24.00 -16.77 24.16
CA THR A 33 25.03 -15.72 24.11
C THR A 33 25.43 -15.48 22.65
N ILE A 34 25.97 -14.29 22.34
CA ILE A 34 26.36 -13.88 20.97
C ILE A 34 27.29 -14.89 20.28
N LEU A 35 28.07 -15.66 21.06
CA LEU A 35 29.01 -16.67 20.58
C LEU A 35 28.42 -18.09 20.50
N SER A 36 27.22 -18.32 21.02
CA SER A 36 26.56 -19.63 21.06
C SER A 36 25.27 -19.70 20.24
N ILE A 37 24.91 -18.65 19.51
CA ILE A 37 23.76 -18.70 18.60
C ILE A 37 24.04 -19.79 17.54
N PRO A 38 23.17 -20.81 17.42
CA PRO A 38 23.32 -21.85 16.42
C PRO A 38 23.34 -21.26 14.99
N ALA A 39 24.23 -21.76 14.14
CA ALA A 39 24.39 -21.24 12.77
C ALA A 39 23.08 -21.31 11.95
N ASN A 40 22.29 -22.36 12.15
CA ASN A 40 20.95 -22.49 11.55
C ASN A 40 20.00 -21.38 12.02
N LEU A 41 19.98 -21.06 13.32
CA LEU A 41 19.15 -19.98 13.86
C LEU A 41 19.54 -18.61 13.30
N LYS A 42 20.85 -18.38 13.12
CA LYS A 42 21.36 -17.14 12.50
C LYS A 42 20.90 -17.02 11.04
N VAL A 43 21.02 -18.10 10.27
CA VAL A 43 20.55 -18.14 8.87
C VAL A 43 19.04 -17.92 8.78
N GLU A 44 18.25 -18.53 9.66
CA GLU A 44 16.80 -18.34 9.72
C GLU A 44 16.43 -16.88 10.05
N LEU A 45 17.14 -16.26 10.99
CA LEU A 45 16.95 -14.85 11.32
C LEU A 45 17.26 -13.92 10.14
N ASP A 46 18.40 -14.10 9.50
CA ASP A 46 18.81 -13.27 8.36
C ASP A 46 17.82 -13.42 7.19
N ALA A 47 17.38 -14.65 6.90
CA ALA A 47 16.37 -14.93 5.88
C ALA A 47 15.04 -14.24 6.21
N LYS A 48 14.55 -14.33 7.46
CA LYS A 48 13.29 -13.68 7.86
C LYS A 48 13.37 -12.17 7.88
N ARG A 49 14.51 -11.58 8.26
CA ARG A 49 14.73 -10.13 8.16
C ARG A 49 14.67 -9.65 6.72
N GLN A 50 15.28 -10.39 5.79
CA GLN A 50 15.23 -10.07 4.38
C GLN A 50 13.81 -10.19 3.81
N GLU A 51 13.04 -11.20 4.23
CA GLU A 51 11.64 -11.34 3.85
C GLU A 51 10.79 -10.16 4.32
N VAL A 52 10.92 -9.74 5.58
CA VAL A 52 10.22 -8.56 6.13
C VAL A 52 10.57 -7.30 5.32
N ALA A 53 11.85 -7.04 5.06
CA ALA A 53 12.28 -5.87 4.27
C ALA A 53 11.70 -5.88 2.85
N ASN A 54 11.65 -7.06 2.21
CA ASN A 54 11.05 -7.21 0.89
C ASN A 54 9.54 -6.96 0.91
N LEU A 55 8.82 -7.46 1.92
CA LEU A 55 7.38 -7.24 2.08
C LEU A 55 7.07 -5.77 2.35
N GLU A 56 7.83 -5.09 3.20
CA GLU A 56 7.71 -3.65 3.46
C GLU A 56 7.94 -2.83 2.19
N THR A 57 8.97 -3.17 1.42
CA THR A 57 9.25 -2.50 0.14
C THR A 57 8.10 -2.67 -0.85
N ARG A 58 7.55 -3.89 -0.97
CA ARG A 58 6.40 -4.17 -1.83
C ARG A 58 5.16 -3.39 -1.38
N LEU A 59 4.92 -3.31 -0.08
CA LEU A 59 3.81 -2.56 0.49
C LEU A 59 3.95 -1.05 0.25
N ALA A 60 5.15 -0.49 0.43
CA ALA A 60 5.43 0.92 0.14
C ALA A 60 5.20 1.24 -1.35
N LYS A 61 5.67 0.39 -2.26
CA LYS A 61 5.41 0.53 -3.71
C LYS A 61 3.93 0.44 -4.04
N ALA A 62 3.20 -0.48 -3.41
CA ALA A 62 1.76 -0.63 -3.62
C ALA A 62 0.99 0.62 -3.16
N ARG A 63 1.39 1.25 -2.04
CA ARG A 63 0.80 2.51 -1.55
C ARG A 63 1.09 3.69 -2.47
N ALA A 64 2.36 3.88 -2.85
CA ALA A 64 2.75 4.95 -3.77
C ALA A 64 2.03 4.86 -5.13
N LYS A 65 1.79 3.63 -5.63
CA LYS A 65 1.02 3.41 -6.85
C LYS A 65 -0.44 3.83 -6.71
N LYS A 66 -1.07 3.60 -5.54
CA LYS A 66 -2.45 4.03 -5.29
C LYS A 66 -2.57 5.56 -5.27
N GLU A 67 -1.62 6.26 -4.63
CA GLU A 67 -1.60 7.73 -4.56
C GLU A 67 -1.47 8.36 -5.96
N ALA A 68 -0.54 7.86 -6.78
CA ALA A 68 -0.37 8.33 -8.16
C ALA A 68 -1.60 8.05 -9.05
N GLN A 69 -2.29 6.93 -8.83
CA GLN A 69 -3.54 6.62 -9.55
C GLN A 69 -4.70 7.53 -9.13
N GLN A 70 -4.74 7.93 -7.86
CA GLN A 70 -5.78 8.80 -7.32
C GLN A 70 -5.67 10.21 -7.88
N GLU A 71 -4.45 10.76 -8.01
CA GLU A 71 -4.22 12.08 -8.61
C GLU A 71 -4.58 12.12 -10.11
N VAL A 72 -4.20 11.09 -10.87
CA VAL A 72 -4.51 10.98 -12.31
C VAL A 72 -6.02 10.77 -12.55
N GLN A 73 -6.73 10.07 -11.65
CA GLN A 73 -8.19 9.92 -11.72
C GLN A 73 -8.92 11.20 -11.29
N ASN A 74 -8.38 11.91 -10.29
CA ASN A 74 -8.96 13.16 -9.82
C ASN A 74 -8.88 14.26 -10.89
N GLY A 75 -7.74 14.40 -11.57
CA GLY A 75 -7.56 15.35 -12.68
C GLY A 75 -8.53 15.12 -13.85
N LYS A 76 -8.85 13.85 -14.16
CA LYS A 76 -9.83 13.50 -15.21
C LYS A 76 -11.27 13.86 -14.84
N ASN A 77 -11.64 13.76 -13.56
CA ASN A 77 -12.99 14.10 -13.11
C ASN A 77 -13.26 15.62 -13.05
N HIS A 78 -12.23 16.45 -13.00
CA HIS A 78 -12.37 17.90 -12.87
C HIS A 78 -12.46 18.60 -14.24
N GLN A 79 -11.98 17.97 -15.31
CA GLN A 79 -11.92 18.56 -16.64
C GLN A 79 -13.30 18.56 -17.36
N SER A 80 -14.27 17.78 -16.89
CA SER A 80 -15.63 17.76 -17.44
C SER A 80 -16.57 18.82 -16.85
N ARG A 81 -16.11 19.64 -15.90
CA ARG A 81 -16.91 20.73 -15.28
C ARG A 81 -16.87 22.07 -16.03
N LEU A 82 -16.39 22.10 -17.28
CA LEU A 82 -16.43 23.29 -18.14
C LEU A 82 -17.45 23.20 -19.29
N ARG A 83 -18.37 22.22 -19.28
CA ARG A 83 -19.58 22.29 -20.10
C ARG A 83 -20.71 22.86 -19.25
N SER A 84 -20.70 24.17 -19.08
CA SER A 84 -21.91 24.91 -18.73
C SER A 84 -22.94 24.65 -19.83
N PRO A 85 -24.11 24.06 -19.55
CA PRO A 85 -25.26 24.27 -20.42
C PRO A 85 -25.58 25.75 -20.24
N VAL A 86 -25.22 26.55 -21.24
CA VAL A 86 -25.72 27.92 -21.36
C VAL A 86 -27.24 27.84 -21.16
N PRO A 87 -27.81 28.47 -20.12
CA PRO A 87 -29.26 28.55 -20.04
C PRO A 87 -29.67 29.51 -21.14
N ASP A 88 -30.26 28.96 -22.19
CA ASP A 88 -30.88 29.72 -23.27
C ASP A 88 -31.91 30.64 -22.62
N ARG A 89 -31.54 31.92 -22.52
CA ARG A 89 -32.33 32.96 -21.91
C ARG A 89 -33.54 33.16 -22.81
N TYR A 90 -34.65 32.57 -22.41
CA TYR A 90 -35.99 33.01 -22.78
C TYR A 90 -36.08 34.54 -22.59
N TYR A 91 -35.97 35.30 -23.67
CA TYR A 91 -36.49 36.65 -23.73
C TYR A 91 -37.99 36.56 -23.97
N ILE A 92 -38.73 36.55 -22.87
CA ILE A 92 -40.17 36.76 -22.82
C ILE A 92 -40.40 38.23 -22.44
N GLY A 93 -41.13 38.97 -23.29
CA GLY A 93 -41.70 40.30 -23.01
C GLY A 93 -40.75 41.48 -23.29
N SER A 94 -41.19 42.65 -23.78
CA SER A 94 -42.55 43.20 -23.84
C SER A 94 -42.57 44.47 -24.70
N ALA A 95 -43.77 44.79 -25.23
CA ALA A 95 -44.34 46.13 -25.45
C ALA A 95 -43.73 46.99 -26.59
N VAL A 96 -44.47 47.76 -27.41
CA VAL A 96 -45.82 48.35 -27.40
C VAL A 96 -46.33 48.38 -28.84
#